data_AF-B3GLJ4-F1
#
_entry.id   AF-B3GLJ4-F1
#
_cell.length_a   1.000
_cell.length_b   1.000
_cell.length_c   1.000
_cell.angle_alpha   90.00
_cell.angle_beta   90.00
_cell.angle_gamma   90.00
#
_symmetry.space_group_name_H-M   'P 1'
#
loop_
_entity.id
_entity.type
_entity.pdbx_description
1 polymer ?
#
loop_
_entity_poly.entity_id
_entity_poly.type
_entity_poly.pdbx_seq_one_letter_code
_entity_poly.pdbx_strand_id
1 'polypeptide(L)'
;MYAAFCCSLLLGSHCNWKIPLDTPAWHLLATLLCVKCKHFNSTKNCLTQSGYCVARRDQKCLLWTVTSDDFLSYGAQTCWTHCVNKYIIRGSVRSEHKCCNSSSLCNQF
;
A
#
# COMPACT_ATOMS: atom_id res chain seq x y z
N MET A 1 -3.71 -34.61 -11.71
CA MET A 1 -3.52 -34.68 -10.24
C MET A 1 -3.75 -33.27 -9.70
N TYR A 2 -4.67 -33.07 -8.75
CA TYR A 2 -4.87 -31.78 -8.10
C TYR A 2 -4.10 -31.79 -6.78
N ALA A 3 -3.25 -30.78 -6.54
CA ALA A 3 -2.61 -30.59 -5.25
C ALA A 3 -3.31 -29.48 -4.47
N ALA A 4 -3.59 -29.73 -3.19
CA ALA A 4 -4.11 -28.73 -2.28
C ALA A 4 -2.93 -27.89 -1.72
N PHE A 5 -2.74 -26.67 -2.22
CA PHE A 5 -1.88 -25.70 -1.55
C PHE A 5 -2.72 -24.86 -0.57
N CYS A 6 -2.56 -25.17 0.72
CA CYS A 6 -3.19 -24.45 1.81
C CYS A 6 -2.26 -23.30 2.24
N CYS A 7 -2.39 -22.12 1.64
CA CYS A 7 -1.79 -20.90 2.21
C CYS A 7 -2.63 -20.46 3.42
N SER A 8 -2.38 -21.09 4.56
CA SER A 8 -2.63 -20.50 5.87
C SER A 8 -1.50 -19.50 6.09
N LEU A 9 -1.71 -18.21 6.32
CA LEU A 9 -2.00 -17.60 7.62
C LEU A 9 -2.18 -16.12 7.29
N LEU A 10 -3.38 -15.55 7.25
CA LEU A 10 -4.00 -14.78 8.32
C LEU A 10 -5.21 -14.10 7.62
N LEU A 11 -6.40 -14.21 8.21
CA LEU A 11 -7.71 -13.71 7.69
C LEU A 11 -8.44 -14.68 6.75
N GLY A 12 -9.25 -15.56 7.36
CA GLY A 12 -10.58 -15.95 6.89
C GLY A 12 -10.79 -16.29 5.41
N SER A 13 -10.81 -17.59 5.14
CA SER A 13 -11.79 -18.26 4.28
C SER A 13 -11.87 -17.81 2.80
N HIS A 14 -11.30 -18.62 1.90
CA HIS A 14 -12.03 -19.39 0.87
C HIS A 14 -11.00 -20.20 0.07
N CYS A 15 -10.83 -21.48 0.38
CA CYS A 15 -10.11 -22.41 -0.49
C CYS A 15 -10.94 -22.60 -1.76
N ASN A 16 -10.59 -21.90 -2.85
CA ASN A 16 -11.24 -22.13 -4.14
C ASN A 16 -10.63 -23.38 -4.79
N TRP A 17 -11.40 -24.46 -4.84
CA TRP A 17 -11.03 -25.82 -5.25
C TRP A 17 -10.72 -26.00 -6.76
N LYS A 18 -10.44 -24.93 -7.52
CA LYS A 18 -10.26 -25.04 -8.98
C LYS A 18 -9.02 -24.31 -9.52
N ILE A 19 -7.84 -24.62 -8.98
CA ILE A 19 -6.57 -24.19 -9.60
C ILE A 19 -5.95 -25.41 -10.30
N PRO A 20 -5.85 -25.41 -11.65
CA PRO A 20 -5.14 -26.44 -12.38
C PRO A 20 -3.64 -26.41 -12.03
N LEU A 21 -3.08 -27.59 -11.75
CA LEU A 21 -1.69 -27.78 -11.30
C LEU A 21 -0.63 -27.38 -12.35
N ASP A 22 -1.07 -27.08 -13.57
CA ASP A 22 -0.20 -26.74 -14.70
C ASP A 22 -0.17 -25.22 -14.98
N THR A 23 -0.73 -24.38 -14.09
CA THR A 23 -0.53 -22.94 -14.22
C THR A 23 0.92 -22.59 -13.91
N PRO A 24 1.64 -21.99 -14.85
CA PRO A 24 3.03 -21.63 -14.61
C PRO A 24 3.15 -20.65 -13.44
N ALA A 25 4.10 -20.89 -12.53
CA ALA A 25 4.31 -20.08 -11.33
C ALA A 25 4.56 -18.58 -11.60
N TRP A 26 4.87 -18.19 -12.85
CA TRP A 26 4.99 -16.79 -13.27
C TRP A 26 3.66 -16.01 -13.27
N HIS A 27 2.53 -16.69 -13.07
CA HIS A 27 1.21 -16.06 -12.86
C HIS A 27 0.81 -15.86 -11.39
N LEU A 28 1.66 -16.22 -10.42
CA LEU A 28 1.56 -15.65 -9.07
C LEU A 28 1.99 -14.18 -9.15
N LEU A 29 1.12 -13.35 -9.73
CA LEU A 29 1.24 -11.91 -9.80
C LEU A 29 1.66 -11.41 -8.42
N ALA A 30 2.92 -11.00 -8.29
CA ALA A 30 3.48 -10.44 -7.07
C ALA A 30 2.51 -9.35 -6.60
N THR A 31 1.76 -9.67 -5.56
CA THR A 31 0.66 -8.83 -5.10
C THR A 31 1.30 -7.73 -4.26
N LEU A 32 1.36 -6.51 -4.81
CA LEU A 32 1.98 -5.38 -4.15
C LEU A 32 1.09 -4.94 -2.98
N LEU A 33 1.53 -5.21 -1.75
CA LEU A 33 0.84 -4.81 -0.52
C LEU A 33 1.30 -3.41 -0.13
N CYS A 34 0.41 -2.52 0.28
CA CYS A 34 0.75 -1.19 0.77
C CYS A 34 0.17 -0.97 2.18
N VAL A 35 0.82 -0.13 2.97
CA VAL A 35 0.23 0.39 4.21
C VAL A 35 -0.99 1.23 3.85
N LYS A 36 -2.08 1.02 4.60
CA LYS A 36 -3.28 1.84 4.53
C LYS A 36 -3.45 2.57 5.86
N CYS A 37 -3.51 3.89 5.78
CA CYS A 37 -3.87 4.77 6.87
C CYS A 37 -4.51 6.02 6.28
N LYS A 38 -5.78 6.27 6.60
CA LYS A 38 -6.49 7.45 6.06
C LYS A 38 -5.95 8.75 6.66
N HIS A 39 -5.48 8.70 7.90
CA HIS A 39 -4.89 9.85 8.58
C HIS A 39 -3.89 9.38 9.65
N PHE A 40 -2.63 9.79 9.54
CA PHE A 40 -1.62 9.67 10.60
C PHE A 40 -1.18 11.06 11.08
N ASN A 41 -0.73 11.15 12.32
CA ASN A 41 -0.30 12.40 12.96
C ASN A 41 1.22 12.68 12.81
N SER A 42 1.70 13.74 13.44
CA SER A 42 3.12 14.14 13.45
C SER A 42 4.06 13.07 14.01
N THR A 43 3.59 12.21 14.91
CA THR A 43 4.36 11.07 15.46
C THR A 43 4.21 9.80 14.61
N LYS A 44 3.63 9.91 13.40
CA LYS A 44 3.42 8.81 12.44
C LYS A 44 2.47 7.72 12.92
N ASN A 45 1.70 7.98 13.98
CA ASN A 45 0.69 7.06 14.48
C ASN A 45 -0.55 7.15 13.60
N CYS A 46 -1.02 6.00 13.10
CA CYS A 46 -2.25 5.96 12.33
C CYS A 46 -3.47 6.17 13.23
N LEU A 47 -4.17 7.28 13.04
CA LEU A 47 -5.33 7.64 13.84
C LEU A 47 -6.63 7.06 13.26
N THR A 48 -6.71 6.89 11.93
CA THR A 48 -7.92 6.39 11.26
C THR A 48 -7.62 5.40 10.14
N GLN A 49 -8.41 4.33 10.09
CA GLN A 49 -8.37 3.30 9.05
C GLN A 49 -6.98 2.67 8.83
N SER A 50 -6.36 2.22 9.93
CA SER A 50 -5.15 1.41 9.85
C SER A 50 -5.45 0.07 9.17
N GLY A 51 -4.50 -0.40 8.37
CA GLY A 51 -4.55 -1.72 7.74
C GLY A 51 -3.64 -1.77 6.54
N TYR A 52 -4.02 -2.61 5.58
CA TYR A 52 -3.29 -2.79 4.34
C TYR A 52 -4.24 -2.71 3.15
N CYS A 53 -3.69 -2.41 1.98
CA CYS A 53 -4.40 -2.56 0.72
C CYS A 53 -3.51 -3.31 -0.27
N VAL A 54 -4.16 -4.07 -1.14
CA VAL A 54 -3.52 -4.73 -2.27
C VAL A 54 -3.63 -3.79 -3.47
N ALA A 55 -2.49 -3.34 -4.00
CA ALA A 55 -2.45 -2.50 -5.18
C ALA A 55 -2.85 -3.30 -6.42
N ARG A 56 -3.80 -2.74 -7.18
CA ARG A 56 -4.18 -3.24 -8.51
C ARG A 56 -3.10 -2.89 -9.54
N ARG A 57 -3.20 -3.44 -10.75
CA ARG A 57 -2.21 -3.27 -11.85
C ARG A 57 -1.83 -1.80 -12.13
N ASP A 58 -2.77 -0.87 -11.95
CA ASP A 58 -2.66 0.58 -12.20
C ASP A 58 -2.37 1.40 -10.93
N GLN A 59 -2.25 0.74 -9.78
CA GLN A 59 -2.05 1.38 -8.48
C GLN A 59 -0.60 1.27 -8.02
N LYS A 60 -0.18 2.28 -7.27
CA LYS A 60 1.09 2.28 -6.53
C LYS A 60 0.80 2.52 -5.05
N CYS A 61 1.76 2.20 -4.18
CA CYS A 61 1.70 2.64 -2.79
C CYS A 61 2.00 4.14 -2.72
N LEU A 62 1.12 4.91 -2.11
CA LEU A 62 1.23 6.35 -1.85
C LEU A 62 1.58 6.57 -0.38
N LEU A 63 2.57 7.43 -0.14
CA LEU A 63 2.77 8.17 1.11
C LEU A 63 2.54 9.65 0.81
N TRP A 64 1.48 10.21 1.36
CA TRP A 64 1.18 11.65 1.30
C TRP A 64 1.51 12.28 2.64
N THR A 65 2.33 13.32 2.66
CA THR A 65 2.73 14.04 3.88
C THR A 65 2.49 15.53 3.73
N VAL A 66 2.01 16.15 4.81
CA VAL A 66 1.92 17.60 4.97
C VAL A 66 2.88 18.01 6.08
N THR A 67 3.82 18.88 5.73
CA THR A 67 4.88 19.39 6.61
C THR A 67 4.66 20.89 6.79
N SER A 68 4.73 21.40 8.02
CA SER A 68 4.68 22.83 8.36
C SER A 68 5.94 23.19 9.14
N ASP A 69 6.64 24.23 8.72
CA ASP A 69 7.84 24.72 9.42
C ASP A 69 8.89 23.61 9.62
N ASP A 70 9.07 22.78 8.58
CA ASP A 70 9.94 21.59 8.56
C ASP A 70 9.51 20.42 9.47
N PHE A 71 8.38 20.52 10.17
CA PHE A 71 7.83 19.43 10.97
C PHE A 71 6.67 18.72 10.27
N LEU A 72 6.69 17.40 10.26
CA LEU A 72 5.57 16.60 9.79
C LEU A 72 4.32 16.94 10.62
N SER A 73 3.28 17.44 9.98
CA SER A 73 2.01 17.76 10.64
C SER A 73 1.09 16.54 10.63
N TYR A 74 0.83 15.99 9.45
CA TYR A 74 -0.01 14.81 9.24
C TYR A 74 0.20 14.20 7.85
N GLY A 75 -0.49 13.11 7.55
CA GLY A 75 -0.54 12.57 6.20
C GLY A 75 -1.43 11.36 6.04
N ALA A 76 -1.29 10.66 4.91
CA ALA A 76 -2.03 9.44 4.59
C ALA A 76 -1.17 8.41 3.83
N GLN A 77 -1.55 7.15 3.94
CA GLN A 77 -0.97 6.01 3.23
C GLN A 77 -2.07 5.21 2.55
N THR A 78 -1.92 4.86 1.28
CA THR A 78 -2.93 4.05 0.56
C THR A 78 -2.38 3.52 -0.76
N CYS A 79 -3.12 2.61 -1.39
CA CYS A 79 -3.00 2.27 -2.80
C CYS A 79 -3.68 3.38 -3.60
N TRP A 80 -3.00 3.92 -4.62
CA TRP A 80 -3.50 5.06 -5.38
C TRP A 80 -3.26 4.89 -6.88
N THR A 81 -4.30 5.07 -7.68
CA THR A 81 -4.23 5.09 -9.15
C THR A 81 -3.70 6.46 -9.61
N HIS A 82 -2.86 6.51 -10.66
CA HIS A 82 -2.21 7.76 -11.12
C HIS A 82 -1.31 8.42 -10.05
N CYS A 83 -0.65 7.62 -9.21
CA CYS A 83 0.32 8.14 -8.24
C CYS A 83 1.59 8.64 -8.95
N VAL A 84 1.87 9.94 -8.80
CA VAL A 84 3.06 10.62 -9.33
C VAL A 84 3.81 11.29 -8.17
N ASN A 85 5.14 11.13 -8.14
CA ASN A 85 6.01 11.84 -7.21
C ASN A 85 5.92 13.34 -7.47
N LYS A 86 5.46 14.12 -6.49
CA LYS A 86 5.33 15.57 -6.60
C LYS A 86 5.30 16.22 -5.23
N TYR A 87 5.62 17.50 -5.17
CA TYR A 87 5.37 18.33 -4.00
C TYR A 87 4.86 19.70 -4.40
N ILE A 88 4.12 20.34 -3.49
CA ILE A 88 3.61 21.72 -3.61
C ILE A 88 3.98 22.44 -2.32
N ILE A 89 4.48 23.67 -2.44
CA ILE A 89 4.82 24.53 -1.31
C ILE A 89 3.90 25.75 -1.32
N ARG A 90 3.32 26.09 -0.16
CA ARG A 90 2.52 27.31 0.05
C ARG A 90 2.85 27.90 1.42
N GLY A 91 3.60 29.00 1.45
CA GLY A 91 4.15 29.53 2.69
C GLY A 91 5.14 28.52 3.31
N SER A 92 5.03 28.28 4.61
CA SER A 92 5.83 27.25 5.32
C SER A 92 5.24 25.83 5.22
N VAL A 93 4.18 25.64 4.44
CA VAL A 93 3.52 24.33 4.27
C VAL A 93 4.00 23.63 2.98
N ARG A 94 4.52 22.42 3.12
CA ARG A 94 4.86 21.50 2.02
C ARG A 94 3.92 20.29 2.03
N SER A 95 3.24 20.06 0.90
CA SER A 95 2.47 18.85 0.64
C SER A 95 3.24 17.98 -0.35
N GLU A 96 3.58 16.75 0.01
CA GLU A 96 4.43 15.85 -0.78
C GLU A 96 3.76 14.49 -1.00
N HIS A 97 3.78 14.01 -2.24
CA HIS A 97 3.36 12.68 -2.64
C HIS A 97 4.61 11.87 -2.99
N LYS A 98 4.83 10.77 -2.27
CA LYS A 98 5.84 9.75 -2.60
C LYS A 98 5.12 8.47 -3.02
N CYS A 99 5.45 7.99 -4.21
CA CYS A 99 4.83 6.85 -4.88
C CYS A 99 5.86 5.76 -5.11
N CYS A 100 5.54 4.52 -4.74
CA CYS A 100 6.44 3.38 -4.92
C CYS A 100 5.66 2.12 -5.30
N ASN A 101 6.32 1.24 -6.05
CA ASN A 101 5.76 -0.03 -6.52
C ASN A 101 6.81 -1.14 -6.69
N SER A 102 8.02 -0.94 -6.14
CA SER A 102 9.13 -1.89 -6.26
C SER A 102 9.06 -3.03 -5.24
N SER A 103 8.40 -2.81 -4.10
CA SER A 103 8.30 -3.75 -3.00
C SER A 103 7.05 -3.52 -2.18
N SER A 104 6.55 -4.58 -1.54
CA SER A 104 5.45 -4.47 -0.58
C SER A 104 5.85 -3.60 0.62
N LEU A 105 4.88 -2.85 1.15
CA LEU A 105 5.00 -1.94 2.28
C LEU A 105 5.97 -0.76 2.06
N CYS A 106 6.34 -0.47 0.81
CA CYS A 106 7.30 0.58 0.48
C CYS A 106 6.85 2.01 0.86
N ASN A 107 5.57 2.22 1.19
CA ASN A 107 5.04 3.49 1.69
C ASN A 107 5.03 3.59 3.22
N GLN A 108 5.61 2.63 3.94
CA GLN A 108 5.84 2.70 5.37
C GLN A 108 6.91 3.76 5.71
N PHE A 109 6.86 4.29 6.93
CA PHE A 109 7.87 5.20 7.48
C PHE A 109 9.13 4.49 7.95
#